data_AF-A0A9Q2FHV3-F1
#
_entry.id   AF-A0A9Q2FHV3-F1
#
_cell.length_a   1.000
_cell.length_b   1.000
_cell.length_c   1.000
_cell.angle_alpha   90.00
_cell.angle_beta   90.00
_cell.angle_gamma   90.00
#
_symmetry.space_group_name_H-M   'P 1'
#
loop_
_entity.id
_entity.type
_entity.pdbx_description
1 polymer ?
#
loop_
_entity_poly.entity_id
_entity_poly.type
_entity_poly.pdbx_seq_one_letter_code
_entity_poly.pdbx_strand_id
1 'polypeptide(L)' 'MHAAHGYLISQFLAAYDNRRSDEYGGSLENRMRFLLEIYLAMREVTSEKFTIGLKIN' A
#
# COMPACT_ATOMS: atom_id res chain seq x y z
N MET A 1 2.64 -1.41 -9.02
CA MET A 1 2.27 -1.83 -7.66
C MET A 1 1.03 -2.69 -7.73
N HIS A 2 1.05 -3.86 -7.10
CA HIS A 2 -0.07 -4.81 -7.14
C HIS A 2 -0.75 -4.88 -5.76
N ALA A 3 -1.91 -4.24 -5.64
CA ALA A 3 -2.76 -4.14 -4.46
C ALA A 3 -4.13 -4.80 -4.69
N ALA A 4 -4.15 -5.88 -5.46
CA ALA A 4 -5.35 -6.63 -5.82
C ALA A 4 -5.23 -8.09 -5.36
N HIS A 5 -6.32 -8.85 -5.54
CA HIS A 5 -6.36 -10.31 -5.39
C HIS A 5 -5.78 -10.87 -4.07
N GLY A 6 -5.87 -10.13 -2.97
CA GLY A 6 -5.42 -10.59 -1.65
C GLY A 6 -3.90 -10.68 -1.48
N TYR A 7 -3.11 -10.10 -2.40
CA TYR A 7 -1.66 -9.97 -2.23
C TYR A 7 -1.30 -8.95 -1.14
N LEU A 8 -0.02 -8.88 -0.76
CA LEU A 8 0.45 -8.17 0.43
C LEU A 8 -0.13 -6.76 0.63
N ILE A 9 -0.09 -5.90 -0.38
CA ILE A 9 -0.64 -4.54 -0.25
C ILE A 9 -2.16 -4.60 -0.03
N SER A 10 -2.86 -5.51 -0.72
CA SER A 10 -4.30 -5.76 -0.50
C SER A 10 -4.57 -6.23 0.94
N GLN A 11 -3.68 -7.03 1.53
CA GLN A 11 -3.81 -7.51 2.92
C GLN A 11 -3.70 -6.36 3.92
N PHE A 12 -2.75 -5.42 3.72
CA PHE A 12 -2.67 -4.21 4.54
C PHE A 12 -3.93 -3.34 4.40
N LEU A 13 -4.43 -3.18 3.18
CA LEU A 13 -5.61 -2.35 2.86
C LEU A 13 -6.95 -2.98 3.24
N ALA A 14 -7.03 -4.27 3.54
CA ALA A 14 -8.27 -4.96 3.90
C ALA A 14 -8.43 -5.04 5.41
N ALA A 15 -9.52 -4.50 5.98
CA ALA A 15 -9.76 -4.51 7.43
C ALA A 15 -10.01 -5.93 7.95
N TYR A 16 -10.40 -6.84 7.04
CA TYR A 16 -10.59 -8.24 7.34
C TYR A 16 -9.26 -8.96 7.59
N ASP A 17 -8.24 -8.68 6.79
CA ASP A 17 -6.92 -9.32 6.87
C ASP A 17 -6.00 -8.59 7.87
N ASN A 18 -5.96 -7.26 7.82
CA ASN A 18 -5.12 -6.44 8.68
C ASN A 18 -5.78 -6.20 10.05
N ARG A 19 -5.45 -7.08 11.00
CA ARG A 19 -5.88 -7.01 12.41
C ARG A 19 -4.82 -6.39 13.33
N ARG A 20 -3.85 -5.66 12.78
CA ARG A 20 -2.82 -4.99 13.58
C ARG A 20 -3.44 -3.86 14.40
N SER A 21 -2.82 -3.57 15.53
CA SER A 21 -3.16 -2.46 16.43
C SER A 21 -2.09 -1.35 16.46
N ASP A 22 -1.09 -1.44 15.58
CA ASP A 22 -0.03 -0.46 15.44
C ASP A 22 -0.35 0.59 14.37
N GLU A 23 0.64 1.40 14.01
CA GLU A 23 0.53 2.48 13.02
C GLU A 23 0.24 2.02 11.58
N TYR A 24 0.25 0.71 11.32
CA TYR A 24 -0.12 0.11 10.04
C TYR A 24 -1.49 -0.57 10.04
N GLY A 25 -2.20 -0.57 11.18
CA GLY A 25 -3.51 -1.22 11.37
C GLY A 25 -4.60 -0.29 11.89
N GLY A 26 -5.83 -0.80 11.93
CA GLY A 26 -7.00 -0.07 12.42
C GLY A 26 -7.57 0.92 11.40
N SER A 27 -7.26 2.22 11.56
CA SER A 27 -7.83 3.27 10.72
C SER A 27 -7.48 3.08 9.24
N LEU A 28 -8.27 3.65 8.33
CA LEU A 28 -7.96 3.61 6.90
C LEU A 28 -6.59 4.24 6.62
N GLU A 29 -6.28 5.36 7.27
CA GLU A 29 -4.99 6.05 7.14
C GLU A 29 -3.81 5.12 7.47
N ASN A 30 -3.85 4.46 8.62
CA ASN A 30 -2.81 3.51 9.03
C ASN A 30 -2.69 2.34 8.06
N ARG A 31 -3.82 1.78 7.61
CA ARG A 31 -3.83 0.66 6.67
C ARG A 31 -3.30 1.02 5.28
N MET A 32 -3.45 2.28 4.87
CA MET A 32 -2.86 2.81 3.63
C MET A 32 -1.37 3.16 3.77
N ARG A 33 -0.86 3.35 4.99
CA ARG A 33 0.53 3.78 5.26
C ARG A 33 1.55 2.96 4.48
N PHE A 34 1.44 1.63 4.53
CA PHE A 34 2.33 0.71 3.82
C PHE A 34 2.33 0.90 2.30
N LEU A 35 1.15 1.10 1.68
CA LEU A 35 1.04 1.39 0.25
C LEU A 35 1.76 2.69 -0.10
N LEU A 36 1.55 3.74 0.70
CA LEU A 36 2.10 5.07 0.45
C LEU A 36 3.62 5.10 0.61
N GLU A 37 4.16 4.43 1.64
CA GLU A 37 5.61 4.31 1.84
C GLU A 37 6.29 3.60 0.67
N ILE A 38 5.70 2.51 0.15
CA ILE A 38 6.23 1.86 -1.06
C ILE A 38 6.19 2.83 -2.25
N TYR A 39 5.08 3.54 -2.45
CA TYR A 39 4.97 4.50 -3.54
C TYR A 39 6.04 5.60 -3.45
N LEU A 40 6.24 6.19 -2.26
CA LEU A 40 7.23 7.23 -2.02
C LEU A 40 8.65 6.71 -2.26
N ALA A 41 9.00 5.55 -1.70
CA ALA A 41 10.31 4.92 -1.92
C ALA A 41 10.55 4.63 -3.42
N MET A 42 9.52 4.17 -4.15
CA MET A 42 9.62 3.99 -5.60
C MET A 42 9.80 5.33 -6.34
N ARG A 43 9.14 6.42 -5.92
CA ARG A 43 9.32 7.76 -6.51
C ARG A 43 10.71 8.33 -6.26
N GLU A 44 11.34 8.04 -5.13
CA GLU A 44 12.71 8.48 -4.85
C GLU A 44 13.76 7.83 -5.76
N VAL A 45 13.54 6.58 -6.16
CA VAL A 45 14.53 5.81 -6.95
C VAL A 45 14.20 5.71 -8.44
N THR A 46 13.09 6.32 -8.88
CA THR A 46 12.70 6.34 -10.30
C THR A 46 12.70 7.75 -10.85
N SER A 47 12.92 7.90 -12.16
CA SER A 47 12.88 9.22 -12.80
C SER A 47 11.46 9.78 -12.79
N GLU A 48 11.33 11.11 -12.87
CA GLU A 48 10.03 11.80 -12.94
C GLU A 48 9.15 11.30 -14.09
N LYS A 49 9.76 10.86 -15.20
CA LYS A 49 9.07 10.33 -16.38
C LYS A 49 8.67 8.87 -16.25
N PHE A 50 9.16 8.15 -15.24
CA PHE A 50 8.79 6.76 -15.01
C PHE A 50 7.36 6.66 -14.49
N THR A 51 6.51 5.90 -15.17
CA THR A 51 5.11 5.68 -14.75
C THR A 51 5.04 4.62 -13.65
N ILE A 52 4.47 4.95 -12.49
CA ILE A 52 4.05 3.96 -11.49
C ILE A 52 2.56 3.72 -11.62
N GLY A 53 2.20 2.51 -12.04
CA GLY A 53 0.81 2.04 -12.04
C GLY A 53 0.45 1.37 -10.71
N LEU A 54 -0.79 1.57 -10.25
CA LEU A 54 -1.39 0.84 -9.14
C LEU A 54 -2.56 0.00 -9.67
N LYS A 55 -2.51 -1.32 -9.44
CA LYS A 55 -3.66 -2.20 -9.61
C LYS A 55 -4.31 -2.41 -8.25
N ILE A 56 -5.58 -2.07 -8.13
CA ILE A 56 -6.42 -2.27 -6.93
C ILE A 56 -7.71 -3.02 -7.30
N ASN A 57 -8.34 -3.67 -6.32
CA ASN A 57 -9.66 -4.30 -6.46
C ASN A 57 -10.78 -3.25 -6.49
#